data_AF-A0A6J2YWK0-F1
#
_entry.id   AF-A0A6J2YWK0-F1
#
_cell.length_a   1.000
_cell.length_b   1.000
_cell.length_c   1.000
_cell.angle_alpha   90.00
_cell.angle_beta   90.00
_cell.angle_gamma   90.00
#
_symmetry.space_group_name_H-M   'P 1'
#
loop_
_entity.id
_entity.type
_entity.pdbx_description
1 polymer ?
#
loop_
_entity_poly.entity_id
_entity_poly.type
_entity_poly.pdbx_seq_one_letter_code
_entity_poly.pdbx_strand_id
1 'polypeptide(L)'
;MVDQLKELYEKYELLASAKDAIGEHENVYLECVDGTKGGTKEKKLAAQIISKFFKHFPSLQDQSLNAILDLCEDGDSDIRICAMKTLPILCKDNKDHVTNIASILSQLLQLEDQDYTTACNALTQVFKEDPISAAKGILTNVQAPSDETIREKSVTFLYKKLTKVQGKLSTELEDLLIDEGKKLLRDSTSNEFMVIIEYLKESKLVKTTSGQQELVDLVAERIEINESFNPFEEGSHNVDRLVLCVNCILPLFNANIESTKFLLYYINQVLPQWDSIGSLPDGDKIQLRLLRQLAELSAHCGNIDNIAEILEKIFNKLKEYMPLPPEDVNLNDVPNLDFTSVECLLYTFHKLARKFPEFLIGDPDLLKDFRSRLQYFSRGVQGCKRGLDNTLNSKKENLTEDDQEKIKLAPSVLDNINSIIKDLFYQPPLYKCNVQLSFKKELKQPKIAEKPTGALKRHIPITFDSSNGTPNSKQGRTNKSGEERKLYAPPSGKFSSGFGRSSNRGGWNRGSGGNRGPRSHRGGSRNWRN
;
A
#
# COMPACT_ATOMS: atom_id res chain seq x y z
N MET A 1 -37.10 13.67 54.94
CA MET A 1 -36.45 13.83 53.62
C MET A 1 -37.14 12.86 52.69
N VAL A 2 -37.80 13.37 51.65
CA VAL A 2 -38.45 12.50 50.67
C VAL A 2 -37.34 11.84 49.84
N ASP A 3 -37.49 10.53 49.59
CA ASP A 3 -36.53 9.76 48.81
C ASP A 3 -36.68 10.13 47.34
N GLN A 4 -35.86 11.08 46.88
CA GLN A 4 -35.89 11.63 45.51
C GLN A 4 -35.74 10.53 44.44
N LEU A 5 -35.01 9.46 44.76
CA LEU A 5 -34.88 8.31 43.86
C LEU A 5 -36.22 7.57 43.69
N LYS A 6 -36.95 7.38 44.79
CA LYS A 6 -38.26 6.74 44.76
C LYS A 6 -39.26 7.55 43.95
N GLU A 7 -39.27 8.87 44.12
CA GLU A 7 -40.12 9.76 43.31
C GLU A 7 -39.81 9.63 41.81
N LEU A 8 -38.54 9.52 41.44
CA LEU A 8 -38.14 9.36 40.05
C LEU A 8 -38.65 8.03 39.45
N TYR A 9 -38.67 6.94 40.24
CA TYR A 9 -39.26 5.67 39.83
C TYR A 9 -40.77 5.77 39.63
N GLU A 10 -41.48 6.43 40.55
CA GLU A 10 -42.93 6.64 40.43
C GLU A 10 -43.27 7.44 39.15
N LYS A 11 -42.48 8.47 38.83
CA LYS A 11 -42.62 9.24 37.57
C LYS A 11 -42.32 8.39 36.33
N TYR A 12 -41.29 7.54 36.37
CA TYR A 12 -40.99 6.60 35.29
C TYR A 12 -42.16 5.64 35.03
N GLU A 13 -42.77 5.09 36.08
CA GLU A 13 -43.93 4.19 35.95
C GLU A 13 -45.15 4.91 35.35
N LEU A 14 -45.37 6.17 35.73
CA LEU A 14 -46.41 7.00 35.13
C LEU A 14 -46.18 7.18 33.62
N LEU A 15 -44.98 7.61 33.22
CA LEU A 15 -44.64 7.77 31.80
C LEU A 15 -44.73 6.45 31.02
N ALA A 16 -44.31 5.34 31.63
CA ALA A 16 -44.36 4.01 31.00
C ALA A 16 -45.79 3.49 30.82
N SER A 17 -46.71 3.86 31.70
CA SER A 17 -48.11 3.41 31.67
C SER A 17 -49.03 4.29 30.83
N ALA A 18 -48.61 5.53 30.51
CA ALA A 18 -49.39 6.52 29.77
C ALA A 18 -49.76 6.14 28.33
N LYS A 19 -49.01 5.22 27.68
CA LYS A 19 -49.25 4.77 26.30
C LYS A 19 -49.47 5.96 25.33
N ASP A 20 -50.66 6.08 24.74
CA ASP A 20 -51.00 7.13 23.77
C ASP A 20 -51.16 8.51 24.41
N ALA A 21 -51.43 8.58 25.72
CA ALA A 21 -51.56 9.84 26.47
C ALA A 21 -50.21 10.41 26.93
N ILE A 22 -49.09 9.83 26.50
CA ILE A 22 -47.75 10.24 26.96
C ILE A 22 -47.46 11.73 26.73
N GLY A 23 -47.98 12.32 25.65
CA GLY A 23 -47.82 13.75 25.36
C GLY A 23 -48.44 14.68 26.39
N GLU A 24 -49.42 14.22 27.18
CA GLU A 24 -50.05 15.01 28.26
C GLU A 24 -49.16 15.10 29.52
N HIS A 25 -48.09 14.31 29.60
CA HIS A 25 -47.21 14.21 30.76
C HIS A 25 -45.89 14.98 30.60
N GLU A 26 -45.90 16.07 29.83
CA GLU A 26 -44.71 16.91 29.58
C GLU A 26 -44.06 17.42 30.87
N ASN A 27 -44.84 17.89 31.82
CA ASN A 27 -44.33 18.35 33.13
C ASN A 27 -43.66 17.23 33.93
N VAL A 28 -44.19 16.00 33.84
CA VAL A 28 -43.62 14.84 34.55
C VAL A 28 -42.29 14.44 33.92
N TYR A 29 -42.19 14.50 32.59
CA TYR A 29 -40.93 14.29 31.89
C TYR A 29 -39.90 15.37 32.26
N LEU A 30 -40.30 16.63 32.32
CA LEU A 30 -39.44 17.74 32.74
C LEU A 30 -38.89 17.54 34.16
N GLU A 31 -39.72 17.10 35.10
CA GLU A 31 -39.24 16.76 36.45
C GLU A 31 -38.27 15.58 36.47
N CYS A 32 -38.37 14.63 35.52
CA CYS A 32 -37.37 13.57 35.36
C CYS A 32 -36.06 14.12 34.80
N VAL A 33 -36.12 15.11 33.91
CA VAL A 33 -34.94 15.85 33.41
C VAL A 33 -34.24 16.56 34.57
N ASP A 34 -34.97 17.20 35.48
CA ASP A 34 -34.36 17.81 36.68
C ASP A 34 -33.68 16.80 37.62
N GLY A 35 -34.01 15.51 37.51
CA GLY A 35 -33.32 14.42 38.20
C GLY A 35 -31.83 14.32 37.88
N THR A 36 -31.34 14.90 36.77
CA THR A 36 -29.90 14.98 36.46
C THR A 36 -29.11 15.86 37.43
N LYS A 37 -29.78 16.66 38.25
CA LYS A 37 -29.16 17.49 39.30
C LYS A 37 -29.08 16.79 40.66
N GLY A 38 -29.57 15.54 40.76
CA GLY A 38 -29.60 14.75 41.99
C GLY A 38 -28.28 14.06 42.33
N GLY A 39 -28.37 13.02 43.16
CA GLY A 39 -27.23 12.14 43.49
C GLY A 39 -26.89 11.15 42.38
N THR A 40 -25.89 10.30 42.61
CA THR A 40 -25.37 9.34 41.63
C THR A 40 -26.44 8.40 41.07
N LYS A 41 -27.37 7.93 41.90
CA LYS A 41 -28.42 6.98 41.48
C LYS A 41 -29.51 7.68 40.68
N GLU A 42 -29.89 8.87 41.13
CA GLU A 42 -30.87 9.76 40.51
C GLU A 42 -30.41 10.16 39.12
N LYS A 43 -29.15 10.60 38.98
CA LYS A 43 -28.52 10.95 37.70
C LYS A 43 -28.56 9.80 36.69
N LYS A 44 -28.13 8.60 37.11
CA LYS A 44 -28.14 7.40 36.26
C LYS A 44 -29.55 7.02 35.82
N LEU A 45 -30.53 7.10 36.72
CA LEU A 45 -31.92 6.80 36.40
C LEU A 45 -32.53 7.88 35.48
N ALA A 46 -32.30 9.16 35.78
CA ALA A 46 -32.74 10.28 34.95
C ALA A 46 -32.27 10.13 33.50
N ALA A 47 -30.99 9.80 33.28
CA ALA A 47 -30.45 9.57 31.94
C ALA A 47 -31.21 8.47 31.16
N GLN A 48 -31.57 7.38 31.85
CA GLN A 48 -32.35 6.28 31.26
C GLN A 48 -33.79 6.70 30.93
N ILE A 49 -34.43 7.45 31.82
CA ILE A 49 -35.79 7.97 31.61
C ILE A 49 -35.79 8.92 30.41
N ILE A 50 -34.86 9.89 30.39
CA ILE A 50 -34.73 10.88 29.32
C ILE A 50 -34.65 10.18 27.96
N SER A 51 -33.71 9.25 27.80
CA SER A 51 -33.50 8.58 26.52
C SER A 51 -34.64 7.68 26.07
N LYS A 52 -35.35 7.05 27.02
CA LYS A 52 -36.49 6.18 26.69
C LYS A 52 -37.67 6.97 26.12
N PHE A 53 -37.94 8.16 26.65
CA PHE A 53 -39.14 8.92 26.30
C PHE A 53 -38.89 10.15 25.41
N PHE A 54 -37.63 10.46 25.11
CA PHE A 54 -37.19 11.64 24.34
C PHE A 54 -38.04 11.97 23.10
N LYS A 55 -38.37 10.97 22.28
CA LYS A 55 -39.14 11.16 21.04
C LYS A 55 -40.56 11.65 21.24
N HIS A 56 -41.12 11.46 22.43
CA HIS A 56 -42.51 11.81 22.75
C HIS A 56 -42.66 13.27 23.17
N PHE A 57 -41.56 13.98 23.43
CA PHE A 57 -41.57 15.36 23.92
C PHE A 57 -40.69 16.29 23.05
N PRO A 58 -41.10 16.60 21.79
CA PRO A 58 -40.32 17.43 20.88
C PRO A 58 -39.94 18.81 21.43
N SER A 59 -40.82 19.44 22.20
CA SER A 59 -40.63 20.75 22.84
C SER A 59 -39.50 20.77 23.88
N LEU A 60 -39.16 19.61 24.45
CA LEU A 60 -38.17 19.47 25.52
C LEU A 60 -36.86 18.82 25.06
N GLN A 61 -36.68 18.58 23.77
CA GLN A 61 -35.52 17.86 23.25
C GLN A 61 -34.20 18.58 23.51
N ASP A 62 -34.12 19.89 23.26
CA ASP A 62 -32.89 20.65 23.50
C ASP A 62 -32.52 20.66 24.99
N GLN A 63 -33.50 20.86 25.86
CA GLN A 63 -33.28 20.85 27.31
C GLN A 63 -32.86 19.46 27.81
N SER A 64 -33.48 18.42 27.28
CA SER A 64 -33.18 17.03 27.61
C SER A 64 -31.81 16.61 27.10
N LEU A 65 -31.44 17.04 25.89
CA LEU A 65 -30.10 16.80 25.34
C LEU A 65 -29.05 17.48 26.22
N ASN A 66 -29.19 18.78 26.49
CA ASN A 66 -28.26 19.51 27.35
C ASN A 66 -28.10 18.85 28.74
N ALA A 67 -29.19 18.40 29.34
CA ALA A 67 -29.13 17.68 30.62
C ALA A 67 -28.34 16.36 30.54
N ILE A 68 -28.37 15.65 29.41
CA ILE A 68 -27.50 14.47 29.19
C ILE A 68 -26.04 14.89 28.97
N LEU A 69 -25.80 15.99 28.25
CA LEU A 69 -24.45 16.51 28.02
C LEU A 69 -23.77 16.91 29.32
N ASP A 70 -24.49 17.57 30.23
CA ASP A 70 -24.02 17.88 31.58
C ASP A 70 -23.56 16.61 32.33
N LEU A 71 -24.26 15.48 32.15
CA LEU A 71 -23.87 14.19 32.73
C LEU A 71 -22.67 13.54 32.03
N CYS A 72 -22.42 13.84 30.75
CA CYS A 72 -21.20 13.41 30.05
C CYS A 72 -19.94 14.11 30.59
N GLU A 73 -20.09 15.26 31.25
CA GLU A 73 -19.02 16.03 31.89
C GLU A 73 -18.94 15.79 33.41
N ASP A 74 -19.72 14.84 33.96
CA ASP A 74 -19.74 14.56 35.39
C ASP A 74 -18.37 14.07 35.89
N GLY A 75 -18.02 14.39 37.14
CA GLY A 75 -16.77 13.93 37.77
C GLY A 75 -16.70 12.41 37.94
N ASP A 76 -17.84 11.73 38.09
CA ASP A 76 -17.93 10.28 38.24
C ASP A 76 -17.98 9.56 36.88
N SER A 77 -16.97 8.72 36.62
CA SER A 77 -16.86 7.92 35.39
C SER A 77 -18.08 7.04 35.13
N ASP A 78 -18.70 6.47 36.17
CA ASP A 78 -19.88 5.63 35.95
C ASP A 78 -21.08 6.45 35.45
N ILE A 79 -21.18 7.72 35.85
CA ILE A 79 -22.24 8.63 35.39
C ILE A 79 -21.98 9.01 33.93
N ARG A 80 -20.74 9.38 33.60
CA ARG A 80 -20.33 9.66 32.21
C ARG A 80 -20.59 8.47 31.29
N ILE A 81 -20.19 7.27 31.69
CA ILE A 81 -20.45 6.02 30.94
C ILE A 81 -21.96 5.80 30.74
N CYS A 82 -22.76 6.04 31.78
CA CYS A 82 -24.21 5.91 31.69
C CYS A 82 -24.77 6.89 30.66
N ALA A 83 -24.38 8.18 30.74
CA ALA A 83 -24.82 9.22 29.82
C ALA A 83 -24.35 8.98 28.37
N MET A 84 -23.10 8.60 28.15
CA MET A 84 -22.61 8.28 26.80
C MET A 84 -23.39 7.15 26.13
N LYS A 85 -23.87 6.17 26.91
CA LYS A 85 -24.69 5.06 26.39
C LYS A 85 -26.11 5.49 26.02
N THR A 86 -26.60 6.63 26.50
CA THR A 86 -27.93 7.14 26.15
C THR A 86 -27.94 7.91 24.85
N LEU A 87 -26.83 8.59 24.52
CA LEU A 87 -26.70 9.43 23.32
C LEU A 87 -27.10 8.71 22.00
N PRO A 88 -26.66 7.47 21.70
CA PRO A 88 -27.09 6.78 20.49
C PRO A 88 -28.59 6.50 20.42
N ILE A 89 -29.26 6.37 21.57
CA ILE A 89 -30.70 6.12 21.64
C ILE A 89 -31.47 7.35 21.17
N LEU A 90 -31.00 8.56 21.50
CA LEU A 90 -31.60 9.82 21.08
C LEU A 90 -31.61 9.98 19.56
N CYS A 91 -30.62 9.42 18.87
CA CYS A 91 -30.47 9.48 17.42
C CYS A 91 -31.42 8.54 16.64
N LYS A 92 -31.95 7.48 17.28
CA LYS A 92 -32.71 6.43 16.56
C LYS A 92 -33.98 6.95 15.91
N ASP A 93 -34.72 7.75 16.65
CA ASP A 93 -36.03 8.26 16.24
C ASP A 93 -35.96 9.74 15.78
N ASN A 94 -34.83 10.43 16.03
CA ASN A 94 -34.60 11.80 15.56
C ASN A 94 -33.18 11.97 14.98
N LYS A 95 -33.10 12.10 13.65
CA LYS A 95 -31.83 12.22 12.92
C LYS A 95 -31.22 13.61 13.01
N ASP A 96 -31.99 14.64 13.40
CA ASP A 96 -31.53 16.03 13.44
C ASP A 96 -30.38 16.21 14.46
N HIS A 97 -30.35 15.36 15.49
CA HIS A 97 -29.33 15.40 16.54
C HIS A 97 -28.06 14.60 16.21
N VAL A 98 -28.05 13.79 15.14
CA VAL A 98 -26.92 12.86 14.85
C VAL A 98 -25.60 13.60 14.71
N THR A 99 -25.57 14.68 13.93
CA THR A 99 -24.34 15.44 13.67
C THR A 99 -23.78 16.02 14.97
N ASN A 100 -24.63 16.62 15.81
CA ASN A 100 -24.23 17.21 17.08
C ASN A 100 -23.73 16.13 18.06
N ILE A 101 -24.51 15.06 18.24
CA ILE A 101 -24.16 13.96 19.14
C ILE A 101 -22.86 13.27 18.71
N ALA A 102 -22.65 13.08 17.40
CA ALA A 102 -21.40 12.52 16.88
C ALA A 102 -20.20 13.44 17.16
N SER A 103 -20.36 14.77 17.01
CA SER A 103 -19.34 15.75 17.36
C SER A 103 -18.98 15.66 18.85
N ILE A 104 -19.96 15.60 19.74
CA ILE A 104 -19.71 15.53 21.18
C ILE A 104 -19.02 14.21 21.57
N LEU A 105 -19.55 13.07 21.10
CA LEU A 105 -18.94 11.76 21.36
C LEU A 105 -17.50 11.67 20.82
N SER A 106 -17.22 12.36 19.71
CA SER A 106 -15.88 12.47 19.14
C SER A 106 -14.93 13.31 20.01
N GLN A 107 -15.43 14.36 20.70
CA GLN A 107 -14.65 15.08 21.71
C GLN A 107 -14.37 14.21 22.92
N LEU A 108 -15.34 13.40 23.36
CA LEU A 108 -15.19 12.46 24.48
C LEU A 108 -14.19 11.31 24.20
N LEU A 109 -13.69 11.17 22.97
CA LEU A 109 -12.59 10.24 22.67
C LEU A 109 -11.25 10.65 23.31
N GLN A 110 -11.15 11.87 23.86
CA GLN A 110 -10.01 12.31 24.64
C GLN A 110 -9.95 11.68 26.04
N LEU A 111 -11.07 11.16 26.54
CA LEU A 111 -11.11 10.45 27.82
C LEU A 111 -10.30 9.14 27.73
N GLU A 112 -10.03 8.53 28.89
CA GLU A 112 -9.20 7.34 29.02
C GLU A 112 -10.01 6.08 29.42
N ASP A 113 -9.36 4.91 29.40
CA ASP A 113 -9.90 3.64 29.89
C ASP A 113 -11.32 3.24 29.39
N GLN A 114 -12.23 3.03 30.34
CA GLN A 114 -13.60 2.60 30.08
C GLN A 114 -14.45 3.72 29.46
N ASP A 115 -14.15 4.98 29.78
CA ASP A 115 -14.80 6.13 29.17
C ASP A 115 -14.47 6.18 27.68
N TYR A 116 -13.19 6.07 27.32
CA TYR A 116 -12.75 5.98 25.92
C TYR A 116 -13.45 4.86 25.14
N THR A 117 -13.49 3.67 25.76
CA THR A 117 -14.12 2.49 25.14
C THR A 117 -15.62 2.69 24.95
N THR A 118 -16.27 3.33 25.93
CA THR A 118 -17.70 3.65 25.86
C THR A 118 -17.98 4.69 24.79
N ALA A 119 -17.20 5.77 24.71
CA ALA A 119 -17.30 6.79 23.67
C ALA A 119 -17.14 6.18 22.26
N CYS A 120 -16.13 5.32 22.06
CA CYS A 120 -15.94 4.59 20.80
C CYS A 120 -17.18 3.76 20.42
N ASN A 121 -17.75 3.02 21.37
CA ASN A 121 -18.91 2.16 21.12
C ASN A 121 -20.18 2.98 20.84
N ALA A 122 -20.41 4.05 21.59
CA ALA A 122 -21.54 4.95 21.39
C ALA A 122 -21.44 5.64 20.02
N LEU A 123 -20.28 6.19 19.66
CA LEU A 123 -20.06 6.84 18.38
C LEU A 123 -20.22 5.87 17.20
N THR A 124 -19.78 4.62 17.38
CA THR A 124 -20.02 3.54 16.41
C THR A 124 -21.51 3.25 16.21
N GLN A 125 -22.32 3.30 17.27
CA GLN A 125 -23.77 3.11 17.16
C GLN A 125 -24.42 4.30 16.43
N VAL A 126 -24.06 5.54 16.78
CA VAL A 126 -24.54 6.75 16.09
C VAL A 126 -24.21 6.69 14.59
N PHE A 127 -22.98 6.28 14.26
CA PHE A 127 -22.55 6.10 12.87
C PHE A 127 -23.31 5.00 12.12
N LYS A 128 -23.87 4.00 12.80
CA LYS A 128 -24.72 2.99 12.15
C LYS A 128 -26.12 3.51 11.81
N GLU A 129 -26.64 4.47 12.58
CA GLU A 129 -27.97 5.05 12.37
C GLU A 129 -27.99 6.01 11.17
N ASP A 130 -26.99 6.90 11.09
CA ASP A 130 -26.78 7.78 9.95
C ASP A 130 -25.26 8.04 9.74
N PRO A 131 -24.61 7.24 8.87
CA PRO A 131 -23.17 7.30 8.67
C PRO A 131 -22.65 8.65 8.15
N ILE A 132 -23.43 9.34 7.31
CA ILE A 132 -22.99 10.58 6.66
C ILE A 132 -23.04 11.72 7.67
N SER A 133 -24.16 11.88 8.38
CA SER A 133 -24.31 12.91 9.41
C SER A 133 -23.33 12.70 10.56
N ALA A 134 -23.11 11.44 10.96
CA ALA A 134 -22.13 11.12 11.99
C ALA A 134 -20.68 11.41 11.54
N ALA A 135 -20.30 11.07 10.31
CA ALA A 135 -18.98 11.41 9.77
C ALA A 135 -18.77 12.93 9.72
N LYS A 136 -19.77 13.70 9.28
CA LYS A 136 -19.72 15.17 9.30
C LYS A 136 -19.53 15.72 10.71
N GLY A 137 -20.22 15.15 11.71
CA GLY A 137 -20.04 15.53 13.12
C GLY A 137 -18.64 15.18 13.67
N ILE A 138 -18.00 14.10 13.21
CA ILE A 138 -16.61 13.82 13.60
C ILE A 138 -15.66 14.84 12.94
N LEU A 139 -15.91 15.16 11.66
CA LEU A 139 -15.08 16.06 10.88
C LEU A 139 -15.08 17.51 11.40
N THR A 140 -16.13 17.97 12.08
CA THR A 140 -16.13 19.31 12.71
C THR A 140 -15.02 19.44 13.75
N ASN A 141 -14.73 18.37 14.51
CA ASN A 141 -13.61 18.38 15.47
C ASN A 141 -12.25 18.24 14.78
N VAL A 142 -12.19 17.50 13.67
CA VAL A 142 -10.94 17.36 12.90
C VAL A 142 -10.52 18.70 12.29
N GLN A 143 -11.50 19.51 11.86
CA GLN A 143 -11.29 20.83 11.26
C GLN A 143 -11.17 21.96 12.29
N ALA A 144 -11.43 21.68 13.57
CA ALA A 144 -11.41 22.70 14.62
C ALA A 144 -9.96 23.10 14.99
N PRO A 145 -9.67 24.40 15.17
CA PRO A 145 -8.30 24.91 15.26
C PRO A 145 -7.57 24.73 16.62
N SER A 146 -8.10 23.98 17.60
CA SER A 146 -7.64 24.15 19.00
C SER A 146 -7.35 22.89 19.84
N ASP A 147 -7.54 21.66 19.34
CA ASP A 147 -7.21 20.47 20.13
C ASP A 147 -6.61 19.34 19.27
N GLU A 148 -5.28 19.21 19.34
CA GLU A 148 -4.51 18.19 18.60
C GLU A 148 -4.85 16.77 19.08
N THR A 149 -5.15 16.59 20.37
CA THR A 149 -5.48 15.27 20.93
C THR A 149 -6.84 14.81 20.41
N ILE A 150 -7.84 15.69 20.45
CA ILE A 150 -9.17 15.39 19.89
C ILE A 150 -9.06 15.16 18.39
N ARG A 151 -8.30 15.98 17.65
CA ARG A 151 -8.09 15.82 16.21
C ARG A 151 -7.48 14.46 15.89
N GLU A 152 -6.37 14.08 16.52
CA GLU A 152 -5.70 12.79 16.28
C GLU A 152 -6.62 11.60 16.59
N LYS A 153 -7.34 11.65 17.72
CA LYS A 153 -8.29 10.59 18.11
C LYS A 153 -9.46 10.48 17.12
N SER A 154 -9.96 11.62 16.64
CA SER A 154 -11.06 11.70 15.68
C SER A 154 -10.65 11.17 14.31
N VAL A 155 -9.47 11.56 13.79
CA VAL A 155 -8.88 11.03 12.54
C VAL A 155 -8.68 9.53 12.65
N THR A 156 -8.07 9.06 13.75
CA THR A 156 -7.85 7.63 14.00
C THR A 156 -9.16 6.86 14.04
N PHE A 157 -10.16 7.38 14.75
CA PHE A 157 -11.46 6.73 14.83
C PHE A 157 -12.14 6.64 13.46
N LEU A 158 -12.17 7.75 12.72
CA LEU A 158 -12.84 7.86 11.43
C LEU A 158 -12.19 6.97 10.36
N TYR A 159 -10.88 7.08 10.15
CA TYR A 159 -10.20 6.44 9.03
C TYR A 159 -9.66 5.03 9.33
N LYS A 160 -9.40 4.69 10.60
CA LYS A 160 -8.84 3.39 11.00
C LYS A 160 -9.87 2.45 11.65
N LYS A 161 -10.79 2.98 12.47
CA LYS A 161 -11.79 2.16 13.18
C LYS A 161 -13.09 2.03 12.40
N LEU A 162 -13.77 3.13 12.07
CA LEU A 162 -15.12 3.09 11.47
C LEU A 162 -15.15 2.42 10.11
N THR A 163 -14.11 2.63 9.31
CA THR A 163 -13.92 2.01 7.98
C THR A 163 -13.85 0.48 8.04
N LYS A 164 -13.52 -0.10 9.20
CA LYS A 164 -13.50 -1.55 9.44
C LYS A 164 -14.78 -2.10 10.06
N VAL A 165 -15.60 -1.23 10.67
CA VAL A 165 -16.81 -1.64 11.38
C VAL A 165 -18.00 -1.80 10.44
N GLN A 166 -18.06 -0.99 9.38
CA GLN A 166 -19.06 -1.15 8.33
C GLN A 166 -18.49 -2.02 7.21
N GLY A 167 -19.37 -2.74 6.50
CA GLY A 167 -19.00 -3.46 5.29
C GLY A 167 -18.58 -2.50 4.17
N LYS A 168 -19.07 -2.69 2.95
CA LYS A 168 -18.87 -1.67 1.92
C LYS A 168 -19.57 -0.37 2.35
N LEU A 169 -18.80 0.70 2.56
CA LEU A 169 -19.30 2.05 2.76
C LEU A 169 -20.19 2.45 1.57
N SER A 170 -21.19 3.31 1.82
CA SER A 170 -21.93 3.92 0.72
C SER A 170 -20.98 4.75 -0.14
N THR A 171 -21.27 4.86 -1.43
CA THR A 171 -20.41 5.63 -2.35
C THR A 171 -20.25 7.08 -1.93
N GLU A 172 -21.34 7.67 -1.43
CA GLU A 172 -21.43 9.06 -1.00
C GLU A 172 -20.61 9.34 0.27
N LEU A 173 -20.60 8.39 1.21
CA LEU A 173 -19.73 8.48 2.39
C LEU A 173 -18.26 8.28 2.00
N GLU A 174 -17.97 7.33 1.11
CA GLU A 174 -16.60 7.11 0.61
C GLU A 174 -16.08 8.35 -0.12
N ASP A 175 -16.91 9.04 -0.92
CA ASP A 175 -16.57 10.32 -1.55
C ASP A 175 -16.25 11.41 -0.51
N LEU A 176 -17.11 11.56 0.50
CA LEU A 176 -16.87 12.51 1.60
C LEU A 176 -15.53 12.26 2.30
N LEU A 177 -15.22 11.01 2.65
CA LEU A 177 -13.99 10.65 3.33
C LEU A 177 -12.75 10.80 2.43
N ILE A 178 -12.89 10.55 1.13
CA ILE A 178 -11.82 10.78 0.17
C ILE A 178 -11.53 12.29 0.07
N ASP A 179 -12.55 13.11 -0.11
CA ASP A 179 -12.40 14.56 -0.28
C ASP A 179 -11.81 15.22 0.96
N GLU A 180 -12.27 14.84 2.15
CA GLU A 180 -11.70 15.33 3.41
C GLU A 180 -10.30 14.77 3.67
N GLY A 181 -10.07 13.48 3.39
CA GLY A 181 -8.75 12.87 3.54
C GLY A 181 -7.69 13.59 2.71
N LYS A 182 -8.02 13.95 1.46
CA LYS A 182 -7.13 14.72 0.58
C LYS A 182 -6.76 16.09 1.17
N LYS A 183 -7.70 16.79 1.79
CA LYS A 183 -7.43 18.09 2.45
C LYS A 183 -6.49 17.93 3.63
N LEU A 184 -6.77 16.95 4.49
CA LEU A 184 -6.01 16.69 5.72
C LEU A 184 -4.57 16.25 5.46
N LEU A 185 -4.29 15.58 4.32
CA LEU A 185 -2.92 15.18 3.99
C LEU A 185 -1.92 16.35 3.91
N ARG A 186 -2.37 17.59 3.72
CA ARG A 186 -1.46 18.73 3.57
C ARG A 186 -0.82 19.17 4.89
N ASP A 187 -1.61 19.25 5.95
CA ASP A 187 -1.22 19.78 7.27
C ASP A 187 -1.22 18.72 8.38
N SER A 188 -1.40 17.44 8.05
CA SER A 188 -1.47 16.38 9.05
C SER A 188 -0.15 16.10 9.75
N THR A 189 -0.21 15.62 10.99
CA THR A 189 0.94 15.02 11.68
C THR A 189 1.38 13.72 11.00
N SER A 190 2.54 13.15 11.36
CA SER A 190 3.01 11.88 10.81
C SER A 190 2.05 10.71 11.09
N ASN A 191 1.45 10.67 12.27
CA ASN A 191 0.48 9.63 12.64
C ASN A 191 -0.80 9.74 11.83
N GLU A 192 -1.36 10.96 11.75
CA GLU A 192 -2.55 11.25 10.96
C GLU A 192 -2.32 10.92 9.47
N PHE A 193 -1.18 11.35 8.91
CA PHE A 193 -0.81 11.07 7.53
C PHE A 193 -0.85 9.56 7.23
N MET A 194 -0.23 8.75 8.11
CA MET A 194 -0.17 7.31 7.92
C MET A 194 -1.54 6.65 7.96
N VAL A 195 -2.43 7.11 8.85
CA VAL A 195 -3.80 6.62 8.92
C VAL A 195 -4.61 7.00 7.67
N ILE A 196 -4.50 8.25 7.22
CA ILE A 196 -5.27 8.76 6.08
C ILE A 196 -4.79 8.16 4.77
N ILE A 197 -3.47 8.12 4.54
CA ILE A 197 -2.88 7.58 3.30
C ILE A 197 -3.17 6.08 3.13
N GLU A 198 -3.21 5.31 4.23
CA GLU A 198 -3.57 3.89 4.21
C GLU A 198 -5.02 3.71 3.76
N TYR A 199 -5.95 4.50 4.32
CA TYR A 199 -7.33 4.48 3.88
C TYR A 199 -7.49 4.87 2.40
N LEU A 200 -6.86 5.97 1.97
CA LEU A 200 -6.98 6.45 0.59
C LEU A 200 -6.48 5.42 -0.44
N LYS A 201 -5.43 4.65 -0.10
CA LYS A 201 -4.92 3.54 -0.94
C LYS A 201 -5.89 2.39 -1.09
N GLU A 202 -6.69 2.11 -0.07
CA GLU A 202 -7.70 1.04 -0.07
C GLU A 202 -9.02 1.50 -0.70
N SER A 203 -9.25 2.82 -0.76
CA SER A 203 -10.45 3.44 -1.32
C SER A 203 -10.55 3.32 -2.84
N LYS A 204 -11.71 3.73 -3.38
CA LYS A 204 -11.92 3.81 -4.84
C LYS A 204 -11.02 4.83 -5.55
N LEU A 205 -10.39 5.78 -4.84
CA LEU A 205 -9.50 6.79 -5.43
C LEU A 205 -8.41 6.14 -6.30
N VAL A 206 -7.69 5.17 -5.72
CA VAL A 206 -6.51 4.54 -6.31
C VAL A 206 -6.88 3.45 -7.33
N LYS A 207 -8.17 3.20 -7.58
CA LYS A 207 -8.63 2.26 -8.63
C LYS A 207 -8.55 2.84 -10.04
N THR A 208 -8.39 4.15 -10.16
CA THR A 208 -8.27 4.85 -11.45
C THR A 208 -6.87 5.45 -11.58
N THR A 209 -6.34 5.53 -12.80
CA THR A 209 -5.04 6.17 -13.06
C THR A 209 -5.06 7.65 -12.66
N SER A 210 -6.18 8.35 -12.89
CA SER A 210 -6.33 9.76 -12.49
C SER A 210 -6.26 9.93 -10.97
N GLY A 211 -6.95 9.09 -10.19
CA GLY A 211 -6.92 9.20 -8.74
C GLY A 211 -5.59 8.73 -8.13
N GLN A 212 -4.92 7.76 -8.74
CA GLN A 212 -3.54 7.41 -8.39
C GLN A 212 -2.59 8.61 -8.60
N GLN A 213 -2.69 9.28 -9.74
CA GLN A 213 -1.89 10.48 -10.05
C GLN A 213 -2.20 11.62 -9.08
N GLU A 214 -3.48 11.86 -8.78
CA GLU A 214 -3.91 12.86 -7.80
C GLU A 214 -3.28 12.60 -6.42
N LEU A 215 -3.25 11.35 -5.96
CA LEU A 215 -2.62 10.99 -4.69
C LEU A 215 -1.10 11.20 -4.71
N VAL A 216 -0.45 10.92 -5.84
CA VAL A 216 0.98 11.18 -6.04
C VAL A 216 1.26 12.68 -5.98
N ASP A 217 0.43 13.51 -6.63
CA ASP A 217 0.59 14.96 -6.65
C ASP A 217 0.36 15.58 -5.26
N LEU A 218 -0.63 15.10 -4.48
CA LEU A 218 -0.82 15.53 -3.08
C LEU A 218 0.39 15.22 -2.20
N VAL A 219 1.02 14.06 -2.40
CA VAL A 219 2.25 13.72 -1.68
C VAL A 219 3.42 14.59 -2.13
N ALA A 220 3.47 14.95 -3.42
CA ALA A 220 4.45 15.88 -3.96
C ALA A 220 4.32 17.29 -3.35
N GLU A 221 3.08 17.77 -3.18
CA GLU A 221 2.77 19.01 -2.46
C GLU A 221 3.23 18.93 -0.99
N ARG A 222 2.92 17.84 -0.29
CA ARG A 222 3.28 17.66 1.13
C ARG A 222 4.78 17.64 1.39
N ILE A 223 5.58 17.09 0.48
CA ILE A 223 7.06 17.11 0.61
C ILE A 223 7.68 18.37 0.01
N GLU A 224 6.86 19.30 -0.48
CA GLU A 224 7.30 20.55 -1.10
C GLU A 224 8.34 20.30 -2.21
N ILE A 225 8.02 19.39 -3.13
CA ILE A 225 8.96 18.89 -4.15
C ILE A 225 9.60 19.98 -5.05
N ASN A 226 9.02 21.17 -5.08
CA ASN A 226 9.51 22.29 -5.88
C ASN A 226 10.46 23.22 -5.11
N GLU A 227 10.60 23.05 -3.79
CA GLU A 227 11.44 23.84 -2.93
C GLU A 227 12.85 23.22 -2.78
N SER A 228 13.78 23.98 -2.21
CA SER A 228 15.13 23.47 -1.90
C SER A 228 15.10 22.54 -0.70
N PHE A 229 15.77 21.39 -0.79
CA PHE A 229 15.82 20.44 0.31
C PHE A 229 16.86 20.83 1.37
N ASN A 230 16.42 20.99 2.62
CA ASN A 230 17.30 21.22 3.77
C ASN A 230 17.09 20.12 4.84
N PRO A 231 18.09 19.25 5.11
CA PRO A 231 17.99 18.21 6.13
C PRO A 231 17.86 18.73 7.57
N PHE A 232 18.31 19.97 7.85
CA PHE A 232 18.38 20.55 9.19
C PHE A 232 17.39 21.68 9.44
N GLU A 233 16.38 21.83 8.58
CA GLU A 233 15.36 22.84 8.81
C GLU A 233 14.63 22.56 10.13
N GLU A 234 14.76 23.49 11.08
CA GLU A 234 14.26 23.32 12.45
C GLU A 234 12.76 23.06 12.47
N GLY A 235 12.33 22.03 13.22
CA GLY A 235 10.91 21.67 13.39
C GLY A 235 10.24 20.96 12.20
N SER A 236 10.93 20.81 11.06
CA SER A 236 10.32 20.30 9.81
C SER A 236 10.35 18.78 9.64
N HIS A 237 11.27 18.09 10.35
CA HIS A 237 11.56 16.66 10.16
C HIS A 237 11.66 16.25 8.67
N ASN A 238 12.26 17.11 7.83
CA ASN A 238 12.24 17.00 6.37
C ASN A 238 12.67 15.64 5.81
N VAL A 239 13.71 15.05 6.39
CA VAL A 239 14.25 13.78 5.92
C VAL A 239 13.29 12.63 6.22
N ASP A 240 12.75 12.58 7.43
CA ASP A 240 11.77 11.56 7.82
C ASP A 240 10.46 11.72 7.04
N ARG A 241 10.00 12.97 6.88
CA ARG A 241 8.83 13.33 6.06
C ARG A 241 9.01 12.83 4.63
N LEU A 242 10.14 13.12 3.99
CA LEU A 242 10.45 12.66 2.63
C LEU A 242 10.42 11.14 2.54
N VAL A 243 11.16 10.45 3.43
CA VAL A 243 11.25 8.99 3.42
C VAL A 243 9.87 8.35 3.62
N LEU A 244 9.08 8.83 4.59
CA LEU A 244 7.74 8.31 4.89
C LEU A 244 6.76 8.53 3.73
N CYS A 245 6.73 9.74 3.18
CA CYS A 245 5.85 10.13 2.08
C CYS A 245 6.14 9.34 0.80
N VAL A 246 7.42 9.29 0.39
CA VAL A 246 7.82 8.58 -0.83
C VAL A 246 7.58 7.08 -0.71
N ASN A 247 7.87 6.47 0.45
CA ASN A 247 7.55 5.06 0.70
C ASN A 247 6.07 4.75 0.48
N CYS A 248 5.19 5.71 0.77
CA CYS A 248 3.76 5.50 0.59
C CYS A 248 3.37 5.43 -0.89
N ILE A 249 3.96 6.24 -1.76
CA ILE A 249 3.55 6.33 -3.16
C ILE A 249 4.34 5.42 -4.11
N LEU A 250 5.46 4.85 -3.68
CA LEU A 250 6.26 3.93 -4.49
C LEU A 250 5.45 2.83 -5.20
N PRO A 251 4.46 2.16 -4.56
CA PRO A 251 3.65 1.15 -5.22
C PRO A 251 2.69 1.68 -6.29
N LEU A 252 2.44 3.00 -6.34
CA LEU A 252 1.50 3.63 -7.27
C LEU A 252 2.13 3.85 -8.65
N PHE A 253 3.44 4.03 -8.71
CA PHE A 253 4.15 4.24 -9.97
C PHE A 253 4.06 3.01 -10.88
N ASN A 254 3.81 3.26 -12.15
CA ASN A 254 3.64 2.22 -13.17
C ASN A 254 3.94 2.81 -14.56
N ALA A 255 3.57 2.12 -15.64
CA ALA A 255 3.82 2.61 -16.99
C ALA A 255 3.02 3.89 -17.35
N ASN A 256 1.90 4.15 -16.66
CA ASN A 256 1.05 5.32 -16.88
C ASN A 256 1.28 6.43 -15.84
N ILE A 257 1.93 6.11 -14.72
CA ILE A 257 2.17 7.03 -13.61
C ILE A 257 3.66 7.06 -13.37
N GLU A 258 4.27 8.13 -13.85
CA GLU A 258 5.70 8.27 -13.88
C GLU A 258 6.24 8.85 -12.57
N SER A 259 7.43 8.41 -12.18
CA SER A 259 8.16 8.88 -10.99
C SER A 259 9.13 10.03 -11.28
N THR A 260 9.11 10.58 -12.49
CA THR A 260 10.14 11.49 -13.04
C THR A 260 10.41 12.68 -12.11
N LYS A 261 9.36 13.35 -11.62
CA LYS A 261 9.51 14.52 -10.72
C LYS A 261 10.26 14.15 -9.43
N PHE A 262 9.89 13.03 -8.79
CA PHE A 262 10.53 12.55 -7.56
C PHE A 262 11.97 12.11 -7.81
N LEU A 263 12.24 11.41 -8.91
CA LEU A 263 13.59 11.03 -9.28
C LEU A 263 14.50 12.28 -9.44
N LEU A 264 14.03 13.29 -10.17
CA LEU A 264 14.78 14.53 -10.38
C LEU A 264 14.99 15.29 -9.07
N TYR A 265 13.98 15.32 -8.19
CA TYR A 265 14.12 15.91 -6.87
C TYR A 265 15.21 15.23 -6.04
N TYR A 266 15.25 13.89 -6.01
CA TYR A 266 16.31 13.17 -5.30
C TYR A 266 17.69 13.52 -5.86
N ILE A 267 17.84 13.55 -7.18
CA ILE A 267 19.14 13.77 -7.82
C ILE A 267 19.61 15.22 -7.66
N ASN A 268 18.69 16.18 -7.75
CA ASN A 268 19.03 17.60 -7.77
C ASN A 268 19.02 18.26 -6.39
N GLN A 269 18.23 17.76 -5.45
CA GLN A 269 18.05 18.39 -4.13
C GLN A 269 18.56 17.50 -2.98
N VAL A 270 18.34 16.19 -3.04
CA VAL A 270 18.69 15.28 -1.93
C VAL A 270 20.16 14.83 -1.99
N LEU A 271 20.63 14.37 -3.16
CA LEU A 271 22.02 13.91 -3.31
C LEU A 271 23.08 14.98 -3.00
N PRO A 272 22.90 16.28 -3.33
CA PRO A 272 23.86 17.30 -2.92
C PRO A 272 23.98 17.48 -1.39
N GLN A 273 22.95 17.10 -0.63
CA GLN A 273 22.91 17.20 0.83
C GLN A 273 23.35 15.89 1.52
N TRP A 274 24.06 15.02 0.81
CA TRP A 274 24.33 13.66 1.28
C TRP A 274 25.09 13.59 2.60
N ASP A 275 26.16 14.37 2.73
CA ASP A 275 27.00 14.38 3.93
C ASP A 275 26.24 14.94 5.13
N SER A 276 25.42 15.97 4.89
CA SER A 276 24.49 16.53 5.87
C SER A 276 23.52 15.48 6.39
N ILE A 277 22.90 14.69 5.51
CA ILE A 277 22.02 13.58 5.89
C ILE A 277 22.80 12.50 6.66
N GLY A 278 24.04 12.21 6.27
CA GLY A 278 24.88 11.22 6.95
C GLY A 278 25.25 11.61 8.38
N SER A 279 25.32 12.91 8.68
CA SER A 279 25.60 13.41 10.02
C SER A 279 24.40 13.38 10.98
N LEU A 280 23.20 13.06 10.49
CA LEU A 280 22.01 12.90 11.34
C LEU A 280 22.06 11.61 12.17
N PRO A 281 21.26 11.52 13.25
CA PRO A 281 21.04 10.25 13.94
C PRO A 281 20.54 9.18 12.97
N ASP A 282 21.14 7.98 13.00
CA ASP A 282 20.88 6.91 12.02
C ASP A 282 21.10 7.31 10.55
N GLY A 283 21.94 8.32 10.28
CA GLY A 283 22.23 8.87 8.95
C GLY A 283 22.56 7.80 7.90
N ASP A 284 23.41 6.82 8.22
CA ASP A 284 23.76 5.72 7.31
C ASP A 284 22.53 4.90 6.87
N LYS A 285 21.60 4.63 7.81
CA LYS A 285 20.36 3.88 7.51
C LYS A 285 19.42 4.73 6.67
N ILE A 286 19.34 6.03 6.95
CA ILE A 286 18.51 6.98 6.20
C ILE A 286 19.02 7.09 4.76
N GLN A 287 20.33 7.29 4.59
CA GLN A 287 21.01 7.29 3.30
C GLN A 287 20.68 6.01 2.52
N LEU A 288 20.83 4.84 3.12
CA LEU A 288 20.47 3.59 2.45
C LEU A 288 18.99 3.54 2.04
N ARG A 289 18.07 4.01 2.90
CA ARG A 289 16.63 4.07 2.55
C ARG A 289 16.39 5.00 1.36
N LEU A 290 17.02 6.17 1.32
CA LEU A 290 16.92 7.11 0.21
C LEU A 290 17.46 6.52 -1.10
N LEU A 291 18.59 5.79 -1.06
CA LEU A 291 19.12 5.10 -2.24
C LEU A 291 18.18 3.99 -2.74
N ARG A 292 17.57 3.23 -1.83
CA ARG A 292 16.56 2.21 -2.19
C ARG A 292 15.37 2.85 -2.89
N GLN A 293 14.85 3.95 -2.34
CA GLN A 293 13.75 4.72 -2.96
C GLN A 293 14.16 5.25 -4.34
N LEU A 294 15.35 5.86 -4.46
CA LEU A 294 15.89 6.35 -5.74
C LEU A 294 15.94 5.25 -6.81
N ALA A 295 16.42 4.06 -6.43
CA ALA A 295 16.49 2.91 -7.33
C ALA A 295 15.09 2.47 -7.80
N GLU A 296 14.10 2.45 -6.90
CA GLU A 296 12.71 2.13 -7.28
C GLU A 296 12.09 3.19 -8.17
N LEU A 297 12.28 4.48 -7.85
CA LEU A 297 11.82 5.59 -8.68
C LEU A 297 12.41 5.48 -10.09
N SER A 298 13.67 5.09 -10.25
CA SER A 298 14.29 4.95 -11.57
C SER A 298 13.58 3.95 -12.50
N ALA A 299 12.86 2.97 -11.95
CA ALA A 299 12.17 1.93 -12.73
C ALA A 299 10.95 2.47 -13.50
N HIS A 300 10.34 3.56 -13.03
CA HIS A 300 9.12 4.17 -13.59
C HIS A 300 9.35 5.60 -14.10
N CYS A 301 10.60 5.95 -14.38
CA CYS A 301 10.96 7.25 -14.91
C CYS A 301 10.46 7.40 -16.35
N GLY A 302 9.84 8.54 -16.66
CA GLY A 302 9.49 8.97 -18.02
C GLY A 302 10.64 9.68 -18.75
N ASN A 303 10.31 10.56 -19.69
CA ASN A 303 11.32 11.30 -20.44
C ASN A 303 11.97 12.39 -19.58
N ILE A 304 13.28 12.61 -19.77
CA ILE A 304 14.07 13.63 -19.08
C ILE A 304 14.76 14.46 -20.16
N ASP A 305 14.60 15.78 -20.13
CA ASP A 305 15.21 16.69 -21.10
C ASP A 305 16.74 16.76 -20.90
N ASN A 306 17.22 17.01 -19.68
CA ASN A 306 18.64 17.13 -19.35
C ASN A 306 19.26 15.81 -18.88
N ILE A 307 19.02 14.70 -19.60
CA ILE A 307 19.43 13.38 -19.13
C ILE A 307 20.95 13.23 -18.93
N ALA A 308 21.76 13.94 -19.72
CA ALA A 308 23.22 13.90 -19.60
C ALA A 308 23.70 14.45 -18.23
N GLU A 309 23.20 15.61 -17.81
CA GLU A 309 23.52 16.22 -16.52
C GLU A 309 23.06 15.34 -15.35
N ILE A 310 21.87 14.75 -15.47
CA ILE A 310 21.31 13.84 -14.47
C ILE A 310 22.15 12.57 -14.35
N LEU A 311 22.59 12.00 -15.48
CA LEU A 311 23.49 10.86 -15.51
C LEU A 311 24.85 11.18 -14.89
N GLU A 312 25.41 12.35 -15.18
CA GLU A 312 26.67 12.80 -14.61
C GLU A 312 26.60 12.88 -13.08
N LYS A 313 25.54 13.47 -12.52
CA LYS A 313 25.33 13.53 -11.06
C LYS A 313 25.26 12.14 -10.42
N ILE A 314 24.47 11.22 -10.99
CA ILE A 314 24.39 9.84 -10.51
C ILE A 314 25.73 9.13 -10.64
N PHE A 315 26.43 9.32 -11.74
CA PHE A 315 27.70 8.67 -12.02
C PHE A 315 28.81 9.16 -11.08
N ASN A 316 28.87 10.45 -10.79
CA ASN A 316 29.78 11.02 -9.82
C ASN A 316 29.50 10.47 -8.42
N LYS A 317 28.22 10.37 -8.03
CA LYS A 317 27.87 9.74 -6.75
C LYS A 317 28.25 8.26 -6.71
N LEU A 318 28.03 7.52 -7.80
CA LEU A 318 28.45 6.12 -7.91
C LEU A 318 29.97 5.94 -7.76
N LYS A 319 30.78 6.88 -8.27
CA LYS A 319 32.25 6.84 -8.15
C LYS A 319 32.74 6.93 -6.71
N GLU A 320 32.04 7.64 -5.84
CA GLU A 320 32.36 7.72 -4.41
C GLU A 320 32.26 6.34 -3.73
N TYR A 321 31.30 5.51 -4.17
CA TYR A 321 31.11 4.15 -3.66
C TYR A 321 31.88 3.06 -4.45
N MET A 322 32.44 3.42 -5.61
CA MET A 322 33.22 2.52 -6.47
C MET A 322 34.66 3.04 -6.64
N PRO A 323 35.54 2.84 -5.64
CA PRO A 323 36.91 3.33 -5.69
C PRO A 323 37.73 2.66 -6.81
N LEU A 324 38.83 3.32 -7.18
CA LEU A 324 39.83 2.71 -8.07
C LEU A 324 40.54 1.55 -7.34
N PRO A 325 41.02 0.54 -8.10
CA PRO A 325 41.85 -0.50 -7.51
C PRO A 325 43.07 0.10 -6.80
N PRO A 326 43.37 -0.28 -5.54
CA PRO A 326 44.57 0.16 -4.82
C PRO A 326 45.86 -0.15 -5.58
N GLU A 327 46.86 0.72 -5.45
CA GLU A 327 48.17 0.53 -6.10
C GLU A 327 48.97 -0.62 -5.45
N ASP A 328 48.83 -0.82 -4.13
CA ASP A 328 49.52 -1.86 -3.36
C ASP A 328 48.65 -3.11 -3.20
N VAL A 329 48.97 -4.13 -4.00
CA VAL A 329 48.19 -5.37 -4.12
C VAL A 329 48.54 -6.35 -2.99
N ASN A 330 47.80 -6.28 -1.88
CA ASN A 330 47.50 -7.48 -1.10
C ASN A 330 46.10 -7.96 -1.51
N LEU A 331 46.05 -9.02 -2.34
CA LEU A 331 44.83 -9.61 -2.92
C LEU A 331 43.77 -10.09 -1.91
N ASN A 332 44.10 -10.10 -0.62
CA ASN A 332 43.23 -10.57 0.45
C ASN A 332 42.54 -9.43 1.23
N ASP A 333 43.02 -8.19 1.11
CA ASP A 333 42.45 -7.03 1.80
C ASP A 333 41.60 -6.21 0.81
N VAL A 334 40.44 -6.75 0.45
CA VAL A 334 39.41 -5.95 -0.23
C VAL A 334 38.82 -5.00 0.83
N PRO A 335 38.84 -3.67 0.61
CA PRO A 335 38.24 -2.70 1.52
C PRO A 335 36.77 -3.04 1.73
N ASN A 336 36.20 -2.55 2.83
CA ASN A 336 34.79 -2.76 3.13
C ASN A 336 33.92 -2.01 2.10
N LEU A 337 33.59 -2.69 1.00
CA LEU A 337 32.79 -2.14 -0.10
C LEU A 337 31.31 -2.20 0.27
N ASP A 338 30.61 -1.07 0.15
CA ASP A 338 29.16 -1.02 0.34
C ASP A 338 28.42 -1.52 -0.91
N PHE A 339 28.27 -2.84 -1.00
CA PHE A 339 27.54 -3.48 -2.10
C PHE A 339 26.07 -3.03 -2.17
N THR A 340 25.43 -2.75 -1.03
CA THR A 340 24.01 -2.39 -0.99
C THR A 340 23.73 -1.02 -1.61
N SER A 341 24.55 -0.01 -1.28
CA SER A 341 24.45 1.31 -1.89
C SER A 341 24.82 1.27 -3.36
N VAL A 342 25.85 0.49 -3.73
CA VAL A 342 26.26 0.31 -5.13
C VAL A 342 25.17 -0.38 -5.96
N GLU A 343 24.47 -1.38 -5.43
CA GLU A 343 23.33 -1.97 -6.14
C GLU A 343 22.31 -0.91 -6.53
N CYS A 344 21.94 -0.03 -5.60
CA CYS A 344 20.94 1.01 -5.82
C CYS A 344 21.39 2.05 -6.85
N LEU A 345 22.62 2.57 -6.69
CA LEU A 345 23.18 3.58 -7.59
C LEU A 345 23.47 3.00 -8.98
N LEU A 346 24.05 1.80 -9.07
CA LEU A 346 24.36 1.13 -10.33
C LEU A 346 23.08 0.75 -11.08
N TYR A 347 22.04 0.29 -10.37
CA TYR A 347 20.72 0.05 -10.96
C TYR A 347 20.12 1.34 -11.54
N THR A 348 20.13 2.42 -10.76
CA THR A 348 19.63 3.73 -11.18
C THR A 348 20.38 4.22 -12.42
N PHE A 349 21.71 4.20 -12.38
CA PHE A 349 22.56 4.57 -13.51
C PHE A 349 22.23 3.74 -14.75
N HIS A 350 22.21 2.41 -14.63
CA HIS A 350 21.93 1.51 -15.76
C HIS A 350 20.54 1.76 -16.38
N LYS A 351 19.52 2.04 -15.57
CA LYS A 351 18.16 2.36 -16.06
C LYS A 351 18.11 3.68 -16.83
N LEU A 352 18.80 4.72 -16.35
CA LEU A 352 18.84 6.03 -17.01
C LEU A 352 19.74 6.01 -18.25
N ALA A 353 20.91 5.39 -18.16
CA ALA A 353 21.88 5.33 -19.25
C ALA A 353 21.34 4.55 -20.46
N ARG A 354 20.39 3.62 -20.25
CA ARG A 354 19.63 2.98 -21.33
C ARG A 354 18.92 3.98 -22.25
N LYS A 355 18.46 5.11 -21.72
CA LYS A 355 17.77 6.16 -22.49
C LYS A 355 18.73 7.10 -23.21
N PHE A 356 19.99 7.16 -22.77
CA PHE A 356 21.05 7.94 -23.40
C PHE A 356 22.38 7.16 -23.45
N PRO A 357 22.50 6.15 -24.35
CA PRO A 357 23.69 5.30 -24.43
C PRO A 357 24.98 6.05 -24.77
N GLU A 358 24.85 7.19 -25.46
CA GLU A 358 25.96 8.08 -25.84
C GLU A 358 26.75 8.60 -24.64
N PHE A 359 26.18 8.60 -23.43
CA PHE A 359 26.89 9.02 -22.21
C PHE A 359 28.23 8.30 -22.02
N LEU A 360 28.25 6.97 -22.21
CA LEU A 360 29.48 6.18 -22.08
C LEU A 360 30.23 5.99 -23.40
N ILE A 361 29.53 6.05 -24.54
CA ILE A 361 30.14 5.80 -25.85
C ILE A 361 30.88 7.05 -26.36
N GLY A 362 30.36 8.24 -26.03
CA GLY A 362 30.89 9.52 -26.46
C GLY A 362 32.19 9.95 -25.77
N ASP A 363 32.50 9.38 -24.59
CA ASP A 363 33.73 9.67 -23.84
C ASP A 363 34.53 8.38 -23.55
N PRO A 364 35.56 8.07 -24.36
CA PRO A 364 36.38 6.86 -24.20
C PRO A 364 37.17 6.83 -22.87
N ASP A 365 37.58 7.98 -22.35
CA ASP A 365 38.36 8.06 -21.12
C ASP A 365 37.47 7.80 -19.91
N LEU A 366 36.25 8.36 -19.92
CA LEU A 366 35.20 8.06 -18.94
C LEU A 366 34.87 6.56 -18.90
N LEU A 367 34.70 5.95 -20.08
CA LEU A 367 34.40 4.51 -20.18
C LEU A 367 35.57 3.65 -19.68
N LYS A 368 36.81 4.06 -19.95
CA LYS A 368 38.01 3.35 -19.48
C LYS A 368 38.14 3.43 -17.95
N ASP A 369 37.98 4.61 -17.37
CA ASP A 369 37.93 4.81 -15.91
C ASP A 369 36.82 3.95 -15.30
N PHE A 370 35.62 3.99 -15.86
CA PHE A 370 34.49 3.22 -15.34
C PHE A 370 34.74 1.70 -15.39
N ARG A 371 35.29 1.19 -16.50
CA ARG A 371 35.65 -0.23 -16.63
C ARG A 371 36.67 -0.67 -15.60
N SER A 372 37.64 0.17 -15.26
CA SER A 372 38.63 -0.16 -14.22
C SER A 372 37.96 -0.36 -12.84
N ARG A 373 37.01 0.53 -12.49
CA ARG A 373 36.21 0.46 -11.25
C ARG A 373 35.29 -0.75 -11.26
N LEU A 374 34.60 -1.02 -12.37
CA LEU A 374 33.74 -2.21 -12.54
C LEU A 374 34.54 -3.51 -12.40
N GLN A 375 35.76 -3.56 -12.94
CA GLN A 375 36.62 -4.73 -12.83
C GLN A 375 37.06 -4.97 -11.38
N TYR A 376 37.44 -3.90 -10.67
CA TYR A 376 37.79 -3.95 -9.25
C TYR A 376 36.60 -4.43 -8.41
N PHE A 377 35.42 -3.82 -8.62
CA PHE A 377 34.21 -4.18 -7.88
C PHE A 377 33.74 -5.61 -8.18
N SER A 378 33.87 -6.08 -9.42
CA SER A 378 33.56 -7.47 -9.78
C SER A 378 34.45 -8.48 -9.02
N ARG A 379 35.72 -8.15 -8.78
CA ARG A 379 36.60 -8.97 -7.91
C ARG A 379 36.11 -8.94 -6.47
N GLY A 380 35.74 -7.77 -5.94
CA GLY A 380 35.16 -7.63 -4.61
C GLY A 380 33.89 -8.46 -4.42
N VAL A 381 33.01 -8.47 -5.43
CA VAL A 381 31.80 -9.31 -5.45
C VAL A 381 32.15 -10.81 -5.38
N GLN A 382 33.15 -11.27 -6.12
CA GLN A 382 33.60 -12.66 -6.06
C GLN A 382 34.19 -13.03 -4.69
N GLY A 383 34.98 -12.12 -4.10
CA GLY A 383 35.53 -12.29 -2.74
C GLY A 383 34.42 -12.39 -1.69
N CYS A 384 33.45 -11.46 -1.73
CA CYS A 384 32.31 -11.45 -0.82
C CYS A 384 31.45 -12.72 -0.95
N LYS A 385 31.19 -13.21 -2.18
CA LYS A 385 30.48 -14.49 -2.38
C LYS A 385 31.18 -15.67 -1.71
N ARG A 386 32.51 -15.79 -1.89
CA ARG A 386 33.29 -16.85 -1.23
C ARG A 386 33.26 -16.72 0.29
N GLY A 387 33.36 -15.51 0.82
CA GLY A 387 33.23 -15.23 2.26
C GLY A 387 31.87 -15.66 2.80
N LEU A 388 30.79 -15.32 2.09
CA LEU A 388 29.42 -15.67 2.46
C LEU A 388 29.17 -17.19 2.43
N ASP A 389 29.67 -17.90 1.42
CA ASP A 389 29.60 -19.37 1.36
C ASP A 389 30.34 -20.00 2.55
N ASN A 390 31.50 -19.46 2.92
CA ASN A 390 32.25 -19.94 4.10
C ASN A 390 31.46 -19.72 5.40
N THR A 391 30.86 -18.53 5.60
CA THR A 391 30.04 -18.20 6.79
C THR A 391 28.78 -19.06 6.87
N LEU A 392 28.09 -19.32 5.75
CA LEU A 392 26.92 -20.21 5.71
C LEU A 392 27.27 -21.65 6.06
N ASN A 393 28.48 -22.10 5.72
CA ASN A 393 28.95 -23.48 5.94
C ASN A 393 29.54 -23.71 7.35
N SER A 394 29.95 -22.67 8.10
CA SER A 394 30.74 -22.79 9.35
C SER A 394 29.98 -22.65 10.68
N LYS A 395 28.64 -22.73 10.66
CA LYS A 395 27.66 -22.69 11.80
C LYS A 395 27.26 -21.29 12.33
N LYS A 396 25.95 -21.21 12.55
CA LYS A 396 25.07 -20.07 12.89
C LYS A 396 25.12 -19.60 14.36
N GLU A 397 26.26 -19.64 15.03
CA GLU A 397 26.30 -19.25 16.45
C GLU A 397 26.51 -17.74 16.62
N ASN A 398 25.54 -17.10 17.28
CA ASN A 398 25.50 -15.69 17.72
C ASN A 398 25.53 -14.59 16.64
N LEU A 399 24.83 -14.79 15.53
CA LEU A 399 24.55 -13.68 14.59
C LEU A 399 23.35 -12.86 15.10
N THR A 400 23.53 -11.54 15.15
CA THR A 400 22.44 -10.60 15.44
C THR A 400 21.32 -10.72 14.39
N GLU A 401 20.10 -10.28 14.72
CA GLU A 401 18.99 -10.28 13.76
C GLU A 401 19.35 -9.51 12.47
N ASP A 402 20.02 -8.36 12.61
CA ASP A 402 20.54 -7.54 11.50
C ASP A 402 21.53 -8.30 10.62
N ASP A 403 22.46 -9.07 11.20
CA ASP A 403 23.43 -9.84 10.43
C ASP A 403 22.76 -10.98 9.67
N GLN A 404 21.72 -11.59 10.25
CA GLN A 404 20.94 -12.62 9.57
C GLN A 404 20.19 -12.06 8.37
N GLU A 405 19.62 -10.85 8.46
CA GLU A 405 18.98 -10.17 7.33
C GLU A 405 19.99 -9.84 6.23
N LYS A 406 21.15 -9.28 6.60
CA LYS A 406 22.23 -8.96 5.65
C LYS A 406 22.72 -10.21 4.91
N ILE A 407 22.91 -11.32 5.61
CA ILE A 407 23.34 -12.60 5.00
C ILE A 407 22.28 -13.14 4.04
N LYS A 408 20.98 -12.99 4.35
CA LYS A 408 19.90 -13.39 3.44
C LYS A 408 19.84 -12.52 2.19
N LEU A 409 20.07 -11.22 2.33
CA LEU A 409 19.97 -10.25 1.23
C LEU A 409 21.18 -10.29 0.30
N ALA A 410 22.39 -10.47 0.86
CA ALA A 410 23.66 -10.33 0.16
C ALA A 410 23.79 -11.15 -1.14
N PRO A 411 23.38 -12.44 -1.23
CA PRO A 411 23.45 -13.18 -2.49
C PRO A 411 22.72 -12.47 -3.64
N SER A 412 21.54 -11.90 -3.36
CA SER A 412 20.76 -11.17 -4.36
C SER A 412 21.45 -9.88 -4.78
N VAL A 413 22.00 -9.12 -3.83
CA VAL A 413 22.74 -7.87 -4.09
C VAL A 413 23.91 -8.16 -5.04
N LEU A 414 24.71 -9.16 -4.68
CA LEU A 414 25.92 -9.55 -5.42
C LEU A 414 25.60 -10.12 -6.82
N ASP A 415 24.50 -10.86 -6.99
CA ASP A 415 24.03 -11.34 -8.28
C ASP A 415 23.52 -10.20 -9.18
N ASN A 416 22.78 -9.25 -8.60
CA ASN A 416 22.26 -8.09 -9.33
C ASN A 416 23.41 -7.21 -9.84
N ILE A 417 24.37 -6.88 -8.98
CA ILE A 417 25.57 -6.10 -9.35
C ILE A 417 26.33 -6.81 -10.47
N ASN A 418 26.63 -8.11 -10.32
CA ASN A 418 27.33 -8.86 -11.37
C ASN A 418 26.59 -8.86 -12.71
N SER A 419 25.25 -8.94 -12.68
CA SER A 419 24.44 -8.95 -13.90
C SER A 419 24.51 -7.61 -14.62
N ILE A 420 24.41 -6.50 -13.89
CA ILE A 420 24.53 -5.15 -14.46
C ILE A 420 25.96 -4.89 -14.95
N ILE A 421 26.97 -5.30 -14.18
CA ILE A 421 28.38 -5.19 -14.57
C ILE A 421 28.64 -5.90 -15.90
N LYS A 422 28.14 -7.14 -16.08
CA LYS A 422 28.29 -7.91 -17.32
C LYS A 422 27.72 -7.15 -18.53
N ASP A 423 26.57 -6.52 -18.38
CA ASP A 423 25.92 -5.72 -19.41
C ASP A 423 26.77 -4.50 -19.81
N LEU A 424 27.37 -3.81 -18.84
CA LEU A 424 28.22 -2.64 -19.06
C LEU A 424 29.60 -2.99 -19.65
N PHE A 425 30.04 -4.24 -19.58
CA PHE A 425 31.32 -4.69 -20.14
C PHE A 425 31.31 -4.99 -21.65
N TYR A 426 30.13 -5.10 -22.27
CA TYR A 426 30.03 -5.26 -23.72
C TYR A 426 30.63 -4.07 -24.49
N GLN A 427 30.95 -4.30 -25.76
CA GLN A 427 31.45 -3.30 -26.70
C GLN A 427 30.50 -3.19 -27.90
N PRO A 428 29.65 -2.16 -27.98
CA PRO A 428 29.40 -1.10 -26.97
C PRO A 428 28.65 -1.62 -25.73
N PRO A 429 28.61 -0.86 -24.60
CA PRO A 429 27.85 -1.23 -23.40
C PRO A 429 26.39 -1.57 -23.72
N LEU A 430 25.85 -2.59 -23.07
CA LEU A 430 24.46 -3.01 -23.21
C LEU A 430 23.63 -2.63 -21.97
N TYR A 431 22.32 -2.53 -22.16
CA TYR A 431 21.36 -2.19 -21.11
C TYR A 431 20.12 -3.12 -21.15
N LYS A 432 20.36 -4.43 -21.26
CA LYS A 432 19.34 -5.43 -21.55
C LYS A 432 18.89 -6.21 -20.31
N CYS A 433 19.78 -6.37 -19.33
CA CYS A 433 19.50 -7.08 -18.11
C CYS A 433 18.35 -6.39 -17.35
N ASN A 434 17.47 -7.20 -16.78
CA ASN A 434 16.38 -6.72 -15.95
C ASN A 434 16.46 -7.44 -14.60
N VAL A 435 17.15 -6.81 -13.67
CA VAL A 435 17.29 -7.33 -12.31
C VAL A 435 16.14 -6.85 -11.43
N GLN A 436 15.72 -7.70 -10.48
CA GLN A 436 14.81 -7.32 -9.42
C GLN A 436 15.64 -6.89 -8.21
N LEU A 437 15.47 -5.64 -7.76
CA LEU A 437 16.16 -5.07 -6.59
C LEU A 437 16.09 -6.02 -5.39
N SER A 438 17.22 -6.23 -4.73
CA SER A 438 17.38 -7.25 -3.68
C SER A 438 16.33 -7.15 -2.57
N PHE A 439 16.08 -5.93 -2.10
CA PHE A 439 15.13 -5.60 -1.02
C PHE A 439 13.65 -5.67 -1.43
N LYS A 440 13.34 -5.95 -2.70
CA LYS A 440 11.96 -6.21 -3.16
C LYS A 440 11.57 -7.69 -3.13
N LYS A 441 12.51 -8.61 -2.90
CA LYS A 441 12.23 -10.06 -2.91
C LYS A 441 11.35 -10.51 -1.74
N GLU A 442 11.16 -9.67 -0.72
CA GLU A 442 10.40 -9.97 0.50
C GLU A 442 8.88 -9.81 0.38
N LEU A 443 8.35 -9.19 -0.68
CA LEU A 443 6.90 -8.95 -0.83
C LEU A 443 6.11 -10.11 -1.46
N LYS A 444 6.77 -11.24 -1.77
CA LYS A 444 6.05 -12.47 -2.10
C LYS A 444 6.01 -13.33 -0.84
N GLN A 445 4.92 -13.23 -0.07
CA GLN A 445 4.53 -14.36 0.77
C GLN A 445 4.58 -15.61 -0.11
N PRO A 446 5.21 -16.71 0.34
CA PRO A 446 5.12 -17.96 -0.37
C PRO A 446 3.64 -18.31 -0.40
N LYS A 447 3.04 -18.29 -1.59
CA LYS A 447 1.80 -19.04 -1.80
C LYS A 447 2.12 -20.45 -1.35
N ILE A 448 1.50 -20.87 -0.25
CA ILE A 448 1.45 -22.28 0.11
C ILE A 448 0.93 -22.95 -1.15
N ALA A 449 1.80 -23.72 -1.81
CA ALA A 449 1.37 -24.58 -2.89
C ALA A 449 0.40 -25.57 -2.24
N GLU A 450 -0.90 -25.32 -2.39
CA GLU A 450 -1.91 -26.34 -2.16
C GLU A 450 -1.55 -27.51 -3.07
N LYS A 451 -0.98 -28.55 -2.46
CA LYS A 451 -0.90 -29.86 -3.09
C LYS A 451 -2.35 -30.27 -3.39
N PRO A 452 -2.73 -30.55 -4.64
CA PRO A 452 -4.04 -31.12 -4.90
C PRO A 452 -4.06 -32.52 -4.28
N THR A 453 -4.81 -32.65 -3.19
CA THR A 453 -5.17 -33.94 -2.62
C THR A 453 -6.15 -34.64 -3.55
N GLY A 454 -5.79 -35.84 -4.00
CA GLY A 454 -6.75 -36.87 -4.39
C GLY A 454 -6.89 -37.17 -5.89
N ALA A 455 -6.00 -38.01 -6.43
CA ALA A 455 -6.38 -38.98 -7.45
C ALA A 455 -5.46 -40.21 -7.36
N LEU A 456 -5.96 -41.25 -6.71
CA LEU A 456 -5.35 -42.58 -6.57
C LEU A 456 -4.92 -43.15 -7.92
N LYS A 457 -3.60 -43.30 -8.15
CA LYS A 457 -3.09 -44.27 -9.12
C LYS A 457 -2.33 -45.35 -8.35
N ARG A 458 -2.92 -46.55 -8.39
CA ARG A 458 -2.47 -47.77 -7.74
C ARG A 458 -1.05 -48.13 -8.21
N HIS A 459 -0.10 -48.17 -7.28
CA HIS A 459 1.17 -48.88 -7.47
C HIS A 459 0.91 -50.38 -7.26
N ILE A 460 1.23 -51.20 -8.26
CA ILE A 460 1.46 -52.64 -8.07
C ILE A 460 2.95 -52.80 -7.76
N PRO A 461 3.33 -53.50 -6.67
CA PRO A 461 4.72 -53.70 -6.32
C PRO A 461 5.38 -54.77 -7.20
N ILE A 462 6.61 -54.50 -7.64
CA ILE A 462 7.47 -55.47 -8.32
C ILE A 462 8.08 -56.38 -7.24
N THR A 463 7.66 -57.64 -7.22
CA THR A 463 8.27 -58.73 -6.45
C THR A 463 9.55 -59.21 -7.14
N PHE A 464 10.63 -59.30 -6.36
CA PHE A 464 11.87 -59.95 -6.76
C PHE A 464 11.76 -61.45 -6.46
N ASP A 465 11.81 -62.29 -7.49
CA ASP A 465 12.09 -63.72 -7.33
C ASP A 465 13.53 -64.01 -7.76
N SER A 466 14.26 -64.65 -6.86
CA SER A 466 15.62 -65.16 -7.07
C SER A 466 15.55 -66.67 -7.25
N SER A 467 15.98 -67.20 -8.41
CA SER A 467 16.97 -68.30 -8.51
C SER A 467 17.07 -68.94 -9.91
N ASN A 468 18.33 -69.01 -10.36
CA ASN A 468 19.00 -70.04 -11.17
C ASN A 468 18.47 -70.51 -12.54
N GLY A 469 19.31 -70.27 -13.57
CA GLY A 469 19.46 -71.18 -14.72
C GLY A 469 19.80 -70.50 -16.07
N THR A 470 21.09 -70.45 -16.44
CA THR A 470 21.60 -70.24 -17.82
C THR A 470 21.70 -71.58 -18.59
N PRO A 471 22.00 -71.67 -19.92
CA PRO A 471 22.27 -70.61 -20.93
C PRO A 471 21.63 -70.80 -22.35
N ASN A 472 21.87 -69.82 -23.22
CA ASN A 472 22.02 -69.88 -24.70
C ASN A 472 20.77 -70.05 -25.61
N SER A 473 20.53 -69.08 -26.51
CA SER A 473 21.05 -69.12 -27.90
C SER A 473 20.60 -67.93 -28.79
N LYS A 474 21.60 -67.44 -29.55
CA LYS A 474 21.61 -66.96 -30.95
C LYS A 474 20.47 -66.12 -31.56
N GLN A 475 20.89 -64.92 -31.99
CA GLN A 475 20.78 -64.32 -33.34
C GLN A 475 19.43 -64.33 -34.08
N GLY A 476 18.97 -63.12 -34.42
CA GLY A 476 18.04 -62.89 -35.53
C GLY A 476 17.93 -61.41 -35.88
N ARG A 477 18.69 -60.97 -36.89
CA ARG A 477 18.79 -59.61 -37.42
C ARG A 477 17.65 -59.32 -38.43
N THR A 478 17.47 -58.04 -38.76
CA THR A 478 16.88 -57.43 -39.99
C THR A 478 15.51 -56.74 -39.82
N ASN A 479 15.11 -55.71 -40.57
CA ASN A 479 15.75 -54.52 -41.15
C ASN A 479 14.59 -53.68 -41.76
N LYS A 480 14.68 -52.34 -41.65
CA LYS A 480 14.14 -51.28 -42.55
C LYS A 480 12.62 -50.97 -42.70
N SER A 481 12.43 -49.63 -42.69
CA SER A 481 11.44 -48.74 -43.37
C SER A 481 9.97 -48.85 -42.96
N GLY A 482 9.19 -47.78 -42.76
CA GLY A 482 9.31 -46.33 -42.92
C GLY A 482 7.91 -45.70 -42.75
N GLU A 483 7.83 -44.41 -42.38
CA GLU A 483 6.62 -43.53 -42.37
C GLU A 483 5.49 -43.91 -41.36
N GLU A 484 4.78 -43.03 -40.65
CA GLU A 484 4.35 -41.65 -40.87
C GLU A 484 4.22 -40.89 -39.53
N ARG A 485 4.48 -39.58 -39.54
CA ARG A 485 4.15 -38.65 -38.45
C ARG A 485 2.63 -38.48 -38.36
N LYS A 486 2.00 -38.82 -37.23
CA LYS A 486 0.60 -38.49 -36.96
C LYS A 486 0.48 -37.17 -36.19
N LEU A 487 -0.03 -36.17 -36.91
CA LEU A 487 -0.54 -34.88 -36.44
C LEU A 487 -1.71 -35.12 -35.46
N TYR A 488 -1.72 -34.41 -34.34
CA TYR A 488 -2.79 -34.50 -33.33
C TYR A 488 -4.04 -33.72 -33.78
N ALA A 489 -5.19 -34.39 -33.76
CA ALA A 489 -6.51 -33.77 -33.92
C ALA A 489 -7.21 -33.70 -32.55
N PRO A 490 -7.77 -32.54 -32.15
CA PRO A 490 -8.47 -32.44 -30.88
C PRO A 490 -9.85 -33.14 -30.93
N PRO A 491 -10.32 -33.73 -29.81
CA PRO A 491 -11.56 -34.50 -29.80
C PRO A 491 -12.79 -33.61 -29.93
N SER A 492 -13.61 -33.90 -30.93
CA SER A 492 -14.94 -33.32 -31.12
C SER A 492 -15.97 -33.94 -30.17
N GLY A 493 -16.68 -33.08 -29.43
CA GLY A 493 -18.06 -33.32 -29.02
C GLY A 493 -18.29 -33.87 -27.62
N LYS A 494 -18.84 -33.02 -26.75
CA LYS A 494 -20.02 -33.25 -25.89
C LYS A 494 -20.10 -32.11 -24.87
N PHE A 495 -20.57 -30.93 -25.29
CA PHE A 495 -21.27 -29.90 -24.50
C PHE A 495 -21.45 -28.64 -25.38
N SER A 496 -22.51 -28.60 -26.18
CA SER A 496 -23.18 -27.35 -26.59
C SER A 496 -24.46 -27.65 -27.35
N SER A 497 -25.55 -27.76 -26.58
CA SER A 497 -26.93 -27.61 -27.03
C SER A 497 -27.64 -26.84 -25.92
N GLY A 498 -28.24 -25.67 -26.12
CA GLY A 498 -28.34 -24.85 -27.31
C GLY A 498 -28.90 -23.48 -26.95
N PHE A 499 -28.84 -22.56 -27.91
CA PHE A 499 -29.79 -21.45 -27.99
C PHE A 499 -30.20 -21.32 -29.45
N GLY A 500 -31.49 -21.58 -29.68
CA GLY A 500 -32.12 -21.56 -30.99
C GLY A 500 -32.36 -20.14 -31.50
N ARG A 501 -32.38 -20.08 -32.83
CA ARG A 501 -32.70 -18.92 -33.68
C ARG A 501 -34.19 -18.58 -33.67
N SER A 502 -34.52 -17.32 -33.93
CA SER A 502 -35.61 -16.90 -34.83
C SER A 502 -35.33 -15.47 -35.29
N SER A 503 -34.98 -15.25 -36.56
CA SER A 503 -35.87 -14.77 -37.66
C SER A 503 -35.95 -13.23 -37.70
N ASN A 504 -35.28 -12.54 -38.64
CA ASN A 504 -35.61 -12.32 -40.07
C ASN A 504 -36.25 -10.93 -40.30
N ARG A 505 -35.56 -10.06 -41.05
CA ARG A 505 -36.09 -8.99 -41.93
C ARG A 505 -34.89 -8.42 -42.72
N GLY A 506 -34.73 -8.86 -43.97
CA GLY A 506 -34.97 -8.03 -45.17
C GLY A 506 -33.84 -7.01 -45.37
N GLY A 507 -32.85 -7.20 -46.23
CA GLY A 507 -32.95 -7.34 -47.68
C GLY A 507 -32.83 -5.95 -48.32
N TRP A 508 -31.86 -5.74 -49.20
CA TRP A 508 -32.01 -5.15 -50.54
C TRP A 508 -30.66 -5.17 -51.28
N ASN A 509 -30.77 -5.42 -52.57
CA ASN A 509 -29.79 -5.94 -53.49
C ASN A 509 -29.55 -4.86 -54.56
N ARG A 510 -28.30 -4.54 -54.93
CA ARG A 510 -27.96 -3.98 -56.25
C ARG A 510 -26.53 -4.39 -56.61
N GLY A 511 -26.44 -5.28 -57.59
CA GLY A 511 -25.21 -5.63 -58.28
C GLY A 511 -25.00 -4.80 -59.55
N SER A 512 -23.75 -4.77 -59.99
CA SER A 512 -23.26 -4.63 -61.37
C SER A 512 -21.77 -4.97 -61.29
N GLY A 513 -21.18 -6.00 -61.89
CA GLY A 513 -21.43 -6.62 -63.19
C GLY A 513 -20.34 -6.15 -64.16
N GLY A 514 -19.30 -6.97 -64.41
CA GLY A 514 -18.25 -6.59 -65.38
C GLY A 514 -17.02 -7.48 -65.44
N ASN A 515 -17.20 -8.72 -65.89
CA ASN A 515 -16.16 -9.72 -66.18
C ASN A 515 -15.55 -9.48 -67.58
N ARG A 516 -14.24 -9.70 -67.79
CA ARG A 516 -13.61 -10.16 -69.05
C ARG A 516 -12.10 -10.43 -68.84
N GLY A 517 -11.71 -11.70 -68.90
CA GLY A 517 -10.31 -12.16 -68.98
C GLY A 517 -9.77 -12.20 -70.43
N PRO A 518 -8.94 -13.19 -70.81
CA PRO A 518 -7.48 -13.25 -70.60
C PRO A 518 -6.69 -13.64 -71.88
N ARG A 519 -5.34 -13.53 -71.88
CA ARG A 519 -4.31 -14.20 -72.76
C ARG A 519 -2.99 -13.40 -72.63
N SER A 520 -1.76 -13.91 -72.77
CA SER A 520 -1.15 -15.24 -72.90
C SER A 520 0.38 -15.08 -72.75
N HIS A 521 1.03 -16.06 -72.13
CA HIS A 521 2.34 -16.68 -72.43
C HIS A 521 3.47 -15.94 -73.19
N ARG A 522 4.69 -15.94 -72.59
CA ARG A 522 6.02 -16.38 -73.10
C ARG A 522 7.08 -15.77 -72.15
N GLY A 523 7.82 -16.54 -71.33
CA GLY A 523 8.96 -17.41 -71.69
C GLY A 523 10.25 -16.58 -71.59
N GLY A 524 11.35 -16.95 -70.94
CA GLY A 524 11.78 -18.14 -70.20
C GLY A 524 13.28 -18.01 -69.86
N SER A 525 13.82 -18.95 -69.06
CA SER A 525 15.27 -19.24 -68.82
C SER A 525 16.12 -18.14 -68.15
N ARG A 526 17.13 -18.39 -67.32
CA ARG A 526 17.86 -19.60 -66.86
C ARG A 526 18.73 -19.20 -65.66
N ASN A 527 19.05 -20.19 -64.83
CA ASN A 527 20.17 -20.32 -63.89
C ASN A 527 21.41 -19.43 -64.15
N TRP A 528 22.17 -19.08 -63.10
CA TRP A 528 23.29 -19.87 -62.57
C TRP A 528 23.83 -19.28 -61.26
N ARG A 529 24.28 -20.18 -60.39
CA ARG A 529 25.10 -19.93 -59.21
C ARG A 529 26.48 -19.40 -59.63
N ASN A 530 27.05 -18.52 -58.82
CA ASN A 530 28.29 -18.77 -58.07
C ASN A 530 28.23 -17.99 -56.76
#